data_AF-A0A0C1N0Y0-F1
#
_entry.id   AF-A0A0C1N0Y0-F1
#
_cell.length_a   1.000
_cell.length_b   1.000
_cell.length_c   1.000
_cell.angle_alpha   90.00
_cell.angle_beta   90.00
_cell.angle_gamma   90.00
#
_symmetry.space_group_name_H-M   'P 1'
#
loop_
_entity.id
_entity.type
_entity.pdbx_description
1 polymer ?
#
loop_
_entity_poly.entity_id
_entity_poly.type
_entity_poly.pdbx_seq_one_letter_code
_entity_poly.pdbx_strand_id
1 'polypeptide(L)' 'MIESYQTVKIYRRLCFESNMAKELNIDYVQEPITSATPEVRQIIERVWQLEKSRLDKKINSHINDDILAIVKEVVR' A
#
# COMPACT_ATOMS: atom_id res chain seq x y z
N MET A 1 -26.18 33.03 -16.95
CA MET A 1 -25.39 32.78 -15.72
C MET A 1 -25.51 31.36 -15.16
N ILE A 2 -26.51 30.55 -15.55
CA ILE A 2 -26.67 29.18 -15.02
C ILE A 2 -25.85 28.14 -15.81
N GLU A 3 -25.69 28.32 -17.11
CA GLU A 3 -24.96 27.38 -17.99
C GLU A 3 -23.47 27.28 -17.64
N SER A 4 -22.82 28.41 -17.29
CA SER A 4 -21.41 28.43 -16.89
C SER A 4 -21.13 27.65 -15.60
N TYR A 5 -22.08 27.63 -14.65
CA TYR A 5 -21.94 26.85 -13.41
C TYR A 5 -22.03 25.35 -13.68
N GLN A 6 -22.94 24.92 -14.56
CA GLN A 6 -23.04 23.51 -14.95
C GLN A 6 -21.77 23.04 -15.66
N THR A 7 -21.24 23.87 -16.57
CA THR A 7 -19.98 23.60 -17.26
C THR A 7 -18.82 23.43 -16.27
N VAL A 8 -18.64 24.34 -15.30
CA VAL A 8 -17.58 24.24 -14.29
C VAL A 8 -17.74 22.99 -13.41
N LYS A 9 -18.97 22.63 -13.04
CA LYS A 9 -19.25 21.42 -12.24
C LYS A 9 -18.90 20.14 -13.00
N ILE A 10 -19.17 20.10 -14.30
CA ILE A 10 -18.83 18.97 -15.19
C ILE A 10 -17.31 18.84 -15.34
N TYR A 11 -16.61 19.93 -15.65
CA TYR A 11 -15.14 19.91 -15.76
C TYR A 11 -14.48 19.47 -14.46
N ARG A 12 -14.96 19.95 -13.31
CA ARG A 12 -14.44 19.52 -12.00
C ARG A 12 -14.63 18.03 -11.76
N ARG A 13 -15.78 17.46 -12.15
CA ARG A 13 -16.06 16.02 -12.04
C ARG A 13 -15.16 15.20 -12.98
N LEU A 14 -15.03 15.60 -14.25
CA LEU A 14 -14.17 14.92 -15.22
C LEU A 14 -12.69 14.97 -14.83
N CYS A 15 -12.22 16.09 -14.30
CA CYS A 15 -10.86 16.22 -13.74
C CYS A 15 -10.66 15.35 -12.50
N PHE A 16 -11.68 15.19 -11.66
CA PHE A 16 -11.60 14.32 -10.49
C PHE A 16 -11.57 12.83 -10.89
N GLU A 17 -12.45 12.41 -11.79
CA GLU A 17 -12.51 11.03 -12.31
C GLU A 17 -11.21 10.63 -13.04
N SER A 18 -10.63 11.53 -13.84
CA SER A 18 -9.35 11.29 -14.50
C SER A 18 -8.14 11.24 -13.54
N ASN A 19 -8.19 11.96 -12.42
CA ASN A 19 -7.18 11.85 -11.36
C ASN A 19 -7.33 10.55 -10.56
N MET A 20 -8.55 10.15 -10.20
CA MET A 20 -8.80 8.85 -9.55
C MET A 20 -8.37 7.68 -10.43
N ALA A 21 -8.63 7.73 -11.73
CA ALA A 21 -8.19 6.69 -12.66
C ALA A 21 -6.65 6.56 -12.75
N LYS A 22 -5.91 7.67 -12.55
CA LYS A 22 -4.44 7.64 -12.44
C LYS A 22 -3.95 7.08 -11.11
N GLU A 23 -4.66 7.35 -10.01
CA GLU A 23 -4.32 6.84 -8.68
C GLU A 23 -4.64 5.35 -8.47
N LEU A 24 -5.47 4.75 -9.34
CA LEU A 24 -5.87 3.34 -9.25
C LEU A 24 -4.95 2.35 -9.98
N ASN A 25 -3.79 2.78 -10.48
CA ASN A 25 -2.77 1.83 -10.95
C ASN A 25 -2.10 1.14 -9.74
N ILE A 26 -2.86 0.26 -9.09
CA ILE A 26 -2.45 -0.55 -7.94
C ILE A 26 -1.28 -1.46 -8.31
N ASP A 27 -1.12 -1.80 -9.59
CA ASP A 27 -0.08 -2.72 -10.07
C ASP A 27 1.33 -2.22 -9.72
N TYR A 28 1.57 -0.90 -9.78
CA TYR A 28 2.87 -0.34 -9.40
C TYR A 28 3.17 -0.50 -7.90
N VAL A 29 2.13 -0.47 -7.06
CA VAL A 29 2.27 -0.66 -5.60
C VAL A 29 2.44 -2.14 -5.26
N GLN A 30 1.97 -3.05 -6.12
CA GLN A 30 2.09 -4.50 -5.94
C GLN A 30 3.40 -5.07 -6.50
N GLU A 31 4.12 -4.35 -7.36
CA GLU A 31 5.39 -4.78 -7.96
C GLU A 31 6.37 -5.35 -6.92
N PRO A 32 6.59 -4.74 -5.73
CA PRO A 32 7.49 -5.29 -4.71
C PRO A 32 7.06 -6.65 -4.14
N ILE A 33 5.81 -7.06 -4.34
CA ILE A 33 5.26 -8.36 -3.90
C ILE A 33 5.25 -9.34 -5.07
N THR A 34 4.90 -8.88 -6.27
CA THR A 34 4.70 -9.71 -7.46
C THR A 34 6.01 -10.06 -8.17
N SER A 35 7.01 -9.16 -8.14
CA SER A 35 8.33 -9.39 -8.76
C SER A 35 9.37 -9.94 -7.79
N ALA A 36 9.08 -9.95 -6.48
CA ALA A 36 9.99 -10.43 -5.45
C ALA A 36 10.28 -11.93 -5.58
N THR A 37 11.50 -12.31 -5.19
CA THR A 37 11.86 -13.73 -5.08
C THR A 37 11.00 -14.43 -4.01
N PRO A 38 10.84 -15.77 -4.07
CA PRO A 38 10.02 -16.49 -3.09
C PRO A 38 10.40 -16.22 -1.63
N GLU A 39 11.68 -16.01 -1.36
CA GLU A 39 12.22 -15.68 -0.04
C GLU A 39 11.81 -14.26 0.38
N VAL A 40 12.02 -13.28 -0.50
CA VAL A 40 11.67 -11.87 -0.23
C VAL A 40 10.16 -11.72 -0.05
N ARG A 41 9.35 -12.40 -0.87
CA ARG A 41 7.90 -12.40 -0.75
C ARG A 41 7.44 -12.96 0.60
N GLN A 42 8.03 -14.05 1.06
CA GLN A 42 7.73 -14.62 2.39
C GLN A 42 8.09 -13.65 3.53
N ILE A 43 9.20 -12.93 3.41
CA ILE A 43 9.57 -11.89 4.39
C ILE A 43 8.51 -10.79 4.41
N ILE A 44 8.13 -10.25 3.24
CA ILE A 44 7.14 -9.18 3.13
C ILE A 44 5.80 -9.61 3.74
N GLU A 45 5.30 -10.79 3.41
CA GLU A 45 4.03 -11.32 3.94
C GLU A 45 4.06 -11.46 5.47
N ARG A 46 5.15 -12.01 6.02
CA ARG A 46 5.29 -12.23 7.48
C ARG A 46 5.43 -10.91 8.24
N VAL A 47 6.20 -9.96 7.72
CA VAL A 47 6.33 -8.62 8.32
C VAL A 47 5.00 -7.88 8.26
N TRP A 48 4.25 -7.99 7.16
CA TRP A 48 2.94 -7.36 7.04
C TRP A 48 1.95 -7.89 8.07
N GLN A 49 1.88 -9.22 8.27
CA GLN A 49 1.03 -9.81 9.32
C GLN A 49 1.46 -9.35 10.73
N LEU A 50 2.76 -9.27 10.98
CA LEU A 50 3.32 -8.78 12.23
C LEU A 50 2.86 -7.34 12.52
N GLU A 51 3.04 -6.44 11.55
CA GLU A 51 2.67 -5.03 11.68
C GLU A 51 1.16 -4.86 11.82
N LYS A 52 0.37 -5.58 11.02
CA LYS A 52 -1.11 -5.58 11.12
C LYS A 52 -1.61 -6.02 12.49
N SER A 53 -0.96 -7.01 13.11
CA SER A 53 -1.33 -7.52 14.46
C SER A 53 -1.00 -6.57 15.62
N ARG A 54 -0.27 -5.49 15.32
CA ARG A 54 0.24 -4.49 16.26
C ARG A 54 -0.33 -3.10 16.01
N LEU A 55 -0.89 -2.83 14.83
CA LEU A 55 -1.43 -1.52 14.45
C LEU A 55 -2.48 -0.98 15.45
N ASP A 56 -3.27 -1.88 16.05
CA ASP A 56 -4.30 -1.59 17.04
C ASP A 56 -3.75 -1.43 18.47
N LYS A 57 -2.53 -1.93 18.70
CA LYS A 57 -1.91 -1.94 20.02
C LYS A 57 -0.95 -0.76 20.11
N LYS A 58 -1.16 0.11 21.10
CA LYS A 58 -0.24 1.22 21.45
C LYS A 58 1.03 0.68 22.13
N ILE A 59 1.63 -0.34 21.55
CA ILE A 59 2.77 -1.10 22.07
C ILE A 59 4.01 -0.63 21.31
N ASN A 60 4.95 -0.04 22.04
CA ASN A 60 6.30 0.24 21.56
C ASN A 60 7.17 -1.03 21.70
N SER A 61 6.84 -2.09 20.96
CA SER A 61 7.63 -3.34 20.95
C SER A 61 8.87 -3.21 20.07
N HIS A 62 9.88 -4.03 20.31
CA HIS A 62 11.10 -4.16 19.51
C HIS A 62 10.83 -4.85 18.15
N ILE A 63 10.00 -4.22 17.30
CA ILE A 63 9.59 -4.76 16.00
C ILE A 63 10.78 -5.11 15.10
N ASN A 64 11.90 -4.39 15.23
CA ASN A 64 13.12 -4.66 14.47
C ASN A 64 13.72 -6.03 14.80
N ASP A 65 13.64 -6.48 16.05
CA ASP A 65 14.18 -7.79 16.45
C ASP A 65 13.32 -8.92 15.87
N ASP A 66 12.00 -8.73 15.85
CA ASP A 66 11.06 -9.67 15.24
C ASP A 66 11.24 -9.74 13.71
N ILE A 67 11.42 -8.60 13.04
CA ILE A 67 11.72 -8.55 11.60
C ILE A 67 13.05 -9.26 11.32
N LEU A 68 14.09 -9.01 12.13
CA LEU A 68 15.39 -9.65 11.95
C LEU A 68 15.30 -11.18 12.14
N ALA A 69 14.49 -11.64 13.09
CA ALA A 69 14.23 -13.06 13.27
C ALA A 69 13.55 -13.68 12.04
N ILE A 70 12.53 -13.01 11.48
CA ILE A 70 11.85 -13.43 10.23
C ILE A 70 12.85 -13.57 9.08
N VAL A 71 13.70 -12.55 8.87
CA VAL A 71 14.69 -12.58 7.78
C VAL A 71 15.68 -13.73 7.94
N LYS A 72 16.23 -13.93 9.15
CA LYS A 72 17.16 -15.03 9.44
C LYS A 72 16.54 -16.41 9.27
N GLU A 73 15.24 -16.54 9.51
CA GLU A 73 14.52 -17.80 9.34
C GLU A 73 14.32 -18.16 7.86
N VAL A 74 14.03 -17.17 7.02
CA VAL A 74 13.74 -17.37 5.60
C VAL A 74 15.01 -17.54 4.76
N VAL A 75 16.09 -16.81 5.07
CA VAL A 75 17.34 -16.78 4.29
C VAL A 75 18.38 -17.80 4.79
N ARG A 76 17.93 -18.96 5.27
CA ARG A 76 18.84 -19.98 5.84
C ARG A 76 19.94 -20.44 4.89
#